data_AF-A0AAV4GAP3-F1
#
_entry.id   AF-A0AAV4GAP3-F1
#
_cell.length_a   1.000
_cell.length_b   1.000
_cell.length_c   1.000
_cell.angle_alpha   90.00
_cell.angle_beta   90.00
_cell.angle_gamma   90.00
#
_symmetry.space_group_name_H-M   'P 1'
#
loop_
_entity.id
_entity.type
_entity.pdbx_description
1 polymer ?
#
loop_
_entity_poly.entity_id
_entity_poly.type
_entity_poly.pdbx_seq_one_letter_code
_entity_poly.pdbx_strand_id
1 'polypeptide(L)'
;MLCHFGTVFGTAWVKSYPVYVALRFCTTFFGTGAFLTAFVIGMEFVGPSQRRVAGIVIELSWCDGLFLETGIAWLLRDGRYFQMTISVFSVLIALVLALFVPESARWLLQKGKNEEARKIIMKAAKVNGVTLSKKAEKLNIEVKGEGETIWQMFTYPALFARCLIVFGNW
;
A
#
# COMPACT_ATOMS: atom_id res chain seq x y z
N MET A 1 0.07 -9.88 4.18
CA MET A 1 0.10 -9.73 5.65
C MET A 1 0.61 -10.96 6.36
N LEU A 2 -0.03 -12.13 6.25
CA LEU A 2 0.42 -13.36 6.94
C LEU A 2 1.84 -13.81 6.57
N CYS A 3 2.21 -13.75 5.29
CA CYS A 3 3.57 -14.11 4.84
C CYS A 3 4.65 -13.15 5.36
N HIS A 4 4.32 -11.85 5.48
CA HIS A 4 5.22 -10.86 6.08
C HIS A 4 5.44 -11.16 7.56
N PHE A 5 4.36 -11.40 8.31
CA PHE A 5 4.47 -11.77 9.73
C PHE A 5 5.27 -13.07 9.94
N GLY A 6 4.95 -14.13 9.19
CA GLY A 6 5.64 -15.41 9.32
C GLY A 6 7.13 -15.33 9.02
N THR A 7 7.55 -14.44 8.11
CA THR A 7 8.96 -14.23 7.79
C THR A 7 9.69 -13.43 8.85
N VAL A 8 9.11 -12.33 9.38
CA VAL A 8 9.73 -11.53 10.47
C VAL A 8 9.75 -12.30 11.80
N PHE A 9 8.70 -13.06 12.09
CA PHE A 9 8.69 -13.96 13.23
C PHE A 9 9.78 -15.01 13.03
N GLY A 10 9.81 -15.70 11.89
CA GLY A 10 10.80 -16.72 11.59
C GLY A 10 12.26 -16.26 11.77
N THR A 11 12.60 -15.01 11.43
CA THR A 11 13.98 -14.50 11.57
C THR A 11 14.49 -14.49 13.02
N ALA A 12 13.61 -14.40 14.02
CA ALA A 12 14.05 -14.29 15.42
C ALA A 12 14.65 -15.59 15.98
N TRP A 13 14.35 -16.75 15.36
CA TRP A 13 14.83 -18.07 15.79
C TRP A 13 15.85 -18.71 14.84
N VAL A 14 16.17 -18.05 13.74
CA VAL A 14 17.08 -18.60 12.73
C VAL A 14 18.53 -18.51 13.20
N LYS A 15 19.22 -19.64 13.14
CA LYS A 15 20.65 -19.75 13.44
C LYS A 15 21.54 -19.87 12.20
N SER A 16 20.94 -20.13 11.03
CA SER A 16 21.63 -20.30 9.75
C SER A 16 21.62 -19.00 8.96
N TYR A 17 22.79 -18.47 8.63
CA TYR A 17 22.91 -17.20 7.91
C TYR A 17 22.21 -17.20 6.53
N PRO A 18 22.36 -18.24 5.68
CA PRO A 18 21.61 -18.31 4.42
C PRO A 18 20.09 -18.26 4.58
N VAL A 19 19.56 -18.96 5.60
CA VAL A 19 18.13 -18.96 5.89
C VAL A 19 17.68 -17.59 6.39
N TYR A 20 18.50 -16.91 7.18
CA TYR A 20 18.22 -15.55 7.65
C TYR A 20 18.13 -14.57 6.48
N VAL A 21 19.08 -14.62 5.54
CA VAL A 21 19.08 -13.77 4.34
C VAL A 21 17.84 -14.03 3.48
N ALA A 22 17.48 -15.30 3.25
CA ALA A 22 16.29 -15.66 2.50
C ALA A 22 15.00 -15.11 3.14
N LEU A 23 14.85 -15.25 4.46
CA LEU A 23 13.69 -14.72 5.18
C LEU A 23 13.65 -13.19 5.18
N ARG A 24 14.80 -12.51 5.28
CA ARG A 24 14.89 -11.05 5.16
C ARG A 24 14.49 -10.58 3.77
N PHE A 25 14.93 -11.28 2.72
CA PHE A 25 14.48 -11.02 1.36
C PHE A 25 12.96 -11.13 1.24
N CYS A 26 12.37 -12.23 1.72
CA CYS A 26 10.92 -12.41 1.68
C CYS A 26 10.18 -11.32 2.48
N THR A 27 10.69 -10.96 3.66
CA THR A 27 10.15 -9.89 4.49
C THR A 27 10.07 -8.59 3.68
N THR A 28 11.18 -8.14 3.11
CA THR A 28 11.21 -6.91 2.32
C THR A 28 10.32 -7.01 1.09
N PHE A 29 10.36 -8.11 0.35
CA PHE A 29 9.54 -8.31 -0.85
C PHE A 29 8.03 -8.16 -0.56
N PHE A 30 7.54 -8.85 0.47
CA PHE A 30 6.13 -8.75 0.85
C PHE A 30 5.80 -7.39 1.47
N GLY A 31 6.75 -6.79 2.22
CA GLY A 31 6.60 -5.47 2.82
C GLY A 31 6.45 -4.38 1.77
N THR A 32 7.32 -4.34 0.77
CA THR A 32 7.26 -3.38 -0.35
C THR A 32 5.97 -3.52 -1.14
N GLY A 33 5.51 -4.74 -1.43
CA GLY A 33 4.24 -4.98 -2.11
C GLY A 33 3.02 -4.46 -1.32
N ALA A 34 3.04 -4.67 0.00
CA ALA A 34 2.01 -4.14 0.89
C ALA A 34 2.03 -2.60 0.94
N PHE A 35 3.22 -2.00 1.07
CA PHE A 35 3.39 -0.54 1.04
C PHE A 35 2.86 0.07 -0.26
N LEU A 36 3.26 -0.46 -1.42
CA LEU A 36 2.83 0.07 -2.71
C LEU A 36 1.30 0.02 -2.86
N THR A 37 0.68 -1.07 -2.41
CA THR A 37 -0.78 -1.23 -2.46
C THR A 37 -1.48 -0.23 -1.53
N ALA A 38 -0.97 -0.06 -0.30
CA ALA A 38 -1.50 0.92 0.65
C ALA A 38 -1.34 2.36 0.13
N PHE A 39 -0.21 2.68 -0.49
CA PHE A 39 0.04 3.97 -1.13
C PHE A 39 -0.97 4.24 -2.24
N VAL A 40 -1.18 3.28 -3.15
CA VAL A 40 -2.15 3.42 -4.25
C VAL A 40 -3.54 3.68 -3.69
N ILE A 41 -4.01 2.86 -2.74
CA ILE A 41 -5.33 3.01 -2.10
C ILE A 41 -5.47 4.39 -1.44
N GLY A 42 -4.49 4.82 -0.64
CA GLY A 42 -4.48 6.13 0.01
C GLY A 42 -4.60 7.27 -1.00
N MET A 43 -3.88 7.19 -2.10
CA MET A 43 -3.91 8.17 -3.18
C MET A 43 -5.20 8.18 -4.00
N GLU A 44 -6.02 7.13 -3.92
CA GLU A 44 -7.36 7.12 -4.51
C GLU A 44 -8.37 7.95 -3.71
N PHE A 45 -8.23 7.98 -2.39
CA PHE A 45 -9.10 8.78 -1.52
C PHE A 45 -8.82 10.27 -1.59
N VAL A 46 -7.65 10.65 -2.10
CA VAL A 46 -7.21 12.04 -2.21
C VAL A 46 -7.46 12.58 -3.61
N GLY A 47 -8.16 13.71 -3.67
CA GLY A 47 -8.43 14.41 -4.92
C GLY A 47 -7.13 14.87 -5.62
N PRO A 48 -7.12 15.02 -6.95
CA PRO A 48 -5.91 15.33 -7.72
C PRO A 48 -5.10 16.54 -7.22
N SER A 49 -5.77 17.57 -6.70
CA SER A 49 -5.14 18.78 -6.17
C SER A 49 -4.35 18.55 -4.87
N GLN A 50 -4.74 17.56 -4.07
CA GLN A 50 -4.15 17.29 -2.74
C GLN A 50 -3.15 16.12 -2.77
N ARG A 51 -3.02 15.42 -3.89
CA ARG A 51 -2.12 14.26 -4.04
C ARG A 51 -0.67 14.55 -3.68
N ARG A 52 -0.17 15.75 -4.00
CA ARG A 52 1.20 16.14 -3.64
C ARG A 52 1.38 16.17 -2.11
N VAL A 53 0.46 16.82 -1.41
CA VAL A 53 0.50 16.94 0.05
C VAL A 53 0.34 15.57 0.70
N ALA A 54 -0.60 14.76 0.22
CA ALA A 54 -0.79 13.39 0.71
C ALA A 54 0.46 12.52 0.52
N GLY A 55 1.13 12.61 -0.63
CA GLY A 55 2.41 11.94 -0.85
C GLY A 55 3.47 12.35 0.17
N ILE A 56 3.63 13.66 0.42
CA ILE A 56 4.57 14.17 1.43
C ILE A 56 4.23 13.62 2.83
N VAL A 57 2.95 13.60 3.21
CA VAL A 57 2.51 13.08 4.52
C VAL A 57 2.84 11.58 4.65
N ILE A 58 2.69 10.81 3.58
CA ILE A 58 3.06 9.38 3.58
C ILE A 58 4.57 9.22 3.79
N GLU A 59 5.40 10.02 3.12
CA GLU A 59 6.86 10.00 3.31
C GLU A 59 7.28 10.44 4.73
N LEU A 60 6.63 11.45 5.29
CA LEU A 60 6.89 11.86 6.69
C LEU A 60 6.52 10.72 7.66
N SER A 61 5.42 10.03 7.40
CA SER A 61 5.02 8.86 8.20
C SER A 61 6.06 7.73 8.12
N TRP A 62 6.76 7.59 6.98
CA TRP A 62 7.88 6.66 6.86
C TRP A 62 9.05 7.07 7.76
N CYS A 63 9.42 8.36 7.76
CA CYS A 63 10.46 8.88 8.66
C CYS A 63 10.11 8.64 10.14
N ASP A 64 8.87 8.90 10.54
CA ASP A 64 8.40 8.65 11.91
C ASP A 64 8.51 7.17 12.28
N GLY A 65 8.18 6.28 11.34
CA GLY A 65 8.38 4.83 11.48
C GLY A 65 9.84 4.46 11.74
N LEU A 66 10.79 5.05 11.02
CA LEU A 66 12.23 4.81 11.22
C LEU A 66 12.71 5.30 12.60
N PHE A 67 12.26 6.47 13.05
CA PHE A 67 12.60 6.97 14.38
C PHE A 67 12.03 6.06 15.48
N LEU A 68 10.78 5.62 15.34
CA LEU A 68 10.15 4.69 16.27
C LEU A 68 10.89 3.35 16.29
N GLU A 69 11.22 2.78 15.14
CA GLU A 69 11.97 1.52 15.03
C GLU A 69 13.34 1.65 15.72
N THR A 70 14.05 2.75 15.48
CA THR A 70 15.35 3.04 16.10
C THR A 70 15.22 3.17 17.62
N GLY A 71 14.17 3.85 18.11
CA GLY A 71 13.89 3.97 19.54
C GLY A 71 13.62 2.61 20.20
N ILE A 72 12.84 1.74 19.54
CA ILE A 72 12.58 0.38 20.02
C ILE A 72 13.87 -0.45 20.03
N ALA A 73 14.70 -0.35 19.00
CA ALA A 73 15.99 -1.04 18.93
C ALA A 73 16.94 -0.61 20.05
N TRP A 74 16.90 0.68 20.43
CA TRP A 74 17.70 1.20 21.54
C TRP A 74 17.26 0.64 22.90
N LEU A 75 15.94 0.50 23.12
CA LEU A 75 15.35 -0.09 24.33
C LEU A 75 15.55 -1.61 24.40
N LEU A 76 15.36 -2.30 23.28
CA LEU A 76 15.42 -3.76 23.15
C LEU A 76 16.71 -4.17 22.42
N ARG A 77 17.82 -4.20 23.15
CA ARG A 77 19.13 -4.54 22.59
C ARG A 77 19.27 -6.01 22.14
N ASP A 78 18.43 -6.89 22.68
CA ASP A 78 18.36 -8.26 22.22
C ASP A 78 17.57 -8.32 20.90
N GLY A 79 18.24 -8.74 19.84
CA GLY A 79 17.68 -8.78 18.49
C GLY A 79 16.44 -9.65 18.35
N ARG A 80 16.22 -10.65 19.21
CA ARG A 80 15.01 -11.48 19.19
C ARG A 80 13.82 -10.72 19.75
N TYR A 81 13.99 -10.09 20.91
CA TYR A 81 12.91 -9.28 21.51
C TYR A 81 12.56 -8.09 20.63
N PHE A 82 13.55 -7.45 20.00
CA PHE A 82 13.32 -6.42 18.99
C PHE A 82 12.48 -6.95 17.81
N GLN A 83 12.92 -8.04 17.17
CA GLN A 83 12.22 -8.61 16.01
C GLN A 83 10.79 -9.08 16.34
N MET A 84 10.57 -9.70 17.50
CA MET A 84 9.23 -10.08 17.95
C MET A 84 8.34 -8.86 18.16
N THR A 85 8.86 -7.81 18.80
CA THR A 85 8.12 -6.58 19.07
C THR A 85 7.66 -5.94 17.76
N ILE A 86 8.58 -5.74 16.82
CA ILE A 86 8.25 -5.18 15.49
C ILE A 86 7.25 -6.08 14.74
N SER A 87 7.38 -7.41 14.84
CA SER A 87 6.43 -8.35 14.21
C SER A 87 5.01 -8.18 14.74
N VAL A 88 4.86 -8.07 16.07
CA VAL A 88 3.55 -7.90 16.72
C VAL A 88 2.94 -6.55 16.34
N PHE A 89 3.70 -5.45 16.46
CA PHE A 89 3.23 -4.13 16.06
C PHE A 89 2.79 -4.08 14.59
N SER A 90 3.56 -4.69 13.69
CA SER A 90 3.24 -4.76 12.26
C SER A 90 1.89 -5.45 12.01
N VAL A 91 1.60 -6.56 12.70
CA VAL A 91 0.32 -7.28 12.56
C VAL A 91 -0.84 -6.46 13.10
N LEU A 92 -0.67 -5.84 14.27
CA LEU A 92 -1.72 -5.03 14.87
C LEU A 92 -2.10 -3.86 13.97
N ILE A 93 -1.11 -3.13 13.46
CA ILE A 93 -1.34 -2.01 12.53
C ILE A 93 -2.02 -2.53 11.26
N ALA A 94 -1.55 -3.63 10.70
CA ALA A 94 -2.12 -4.19 9.48
C ALA A 94 -3.58 -4.67 9.67
N LEU A 95 -3.91 -5.25 10.83
CA LEU A 95 -5.27 -5.64 11.18
C LEU A 95 -6.19 -4.42 11.31
N VAL A 96 -5.73 -3.37 11.99
CA VAL A 96 -6.45 -2.09 12.10
C VAL A 96 -6.71 -1.54 10.70
N LEU A 97 -5.68 -1.46 9.85
CA LEU A 97 -5.84 -0.97 8.48
C LEU A 97 -6.84 -1.83 7.69
N ALA A 98 -6.79 -3.15 7.80
CA ALA A 98 -7.71 -4.06 7.11
C ALA A 98 -9.18 -3.89 7.56
N LEU A 99 -9.43 -3.44 8.78
CA LEU A 99 -10.78 -3.22 9.32
C LEU A 99 -11.35 -1.85 8.94
N PHE A 100 -10.50 -0.82 8.86
CA PHE A 100 -10.96 0.56 8.65
C PHE A 100 -10.84 1.05 7.22
N VAL A 101 -9.85 0.56 6.46
CA VAL A 101 -9.62 0.98 5.08
C VAL A 101 -10.52 0.18 4.16
N PRO A 102 -11.46 0.83 3.43
CA PRO A 102 -12.28 0.11 2.48
C PRO A 102 -11.46 -0.26 1.23
N GLU A 103 -11.92 -1.27 0.52
CA GLU A 103 -11.31 -1.72 -0.73
C GLU A 103 -11.23 -0.60 -1.78
N SER A 104 -10.29 -0.69 -2.72
CA SER A 104 -10.15 0.30 -3.80
C SER A 104 -11.44 0.42 -4.60
N ALA A 105 -12.02 1.63 -4.64
CA ALA A 105 -13.20 1.89 -5.45
C ALA A 105 -12.92 1.65 -6.95
N ARG A 106 -11.70 1.94 -7.40
CA ARG A 106 -11.28 1.71 -8.80
C ARG A 106 -11.18 0.22 -9.11
N TRP A 107 -10.61 -0.56 -8.20
CA TRP A 107 -10.51 -2.01 -8.33
C TRP A 107 -11.90 -2.67 -8.41
N LEU A 108 -12.81 -2.25 -7.54
CA LEU A 108 -14.20 -2.73 -7.54
C LEU A 108 -14.89 -2.43 -8.88
N LEU A 109 -14.68 -1.25 -9.46
CA LEU A 109 -15.21 -0.91 -10.79
C LEU A 109 -14.63 -1.79 -11.90
N GLN A 110 -13.32 -2.04 -11.88
CA GLN A 110 -12.68 -2.94 -12.84
C GLN A 110 -13.17 -4.38 -12.72
N LYS A 111 -13.59 -4.80 -11.52
CA LYS A 111 -14.22 -6.10 -11.27
C LYS A 111 -15.72 -6.16 -11.55
N GLY A 112 -16.31 -5.08 -12.07
CA GLY A 112 -17.75 -4.99 -12.32
C GLY A 112 -18.60 -4.91 -11.04
N LYS A 113 -17.98 -4.72 -9.87
CA LYS A 113 -18.65 -4.58 -8.57
C LYS A 113 -19.11 -3.14 -8.33
N ASN A 114 -19.93 -2.63 -9.25
CA ASN A 114 -20.30 -1.22 -9.30
C ASN A 114 -21.04 -0.74 -8.04
N GLU A 115 -21.90 -1.57 -7.45
CA GLU A 115 -22.62 -1.20 -6.22
C GLU A 115 -21.71 -1.06 -5.00
N GLU A 116 -20.69 -1.91 -4.85
CA GLU A 116 -19.71 -1.81 -3.76
C GLU A 116 -18.88 -0.52 -3.93
N ALA A 117 -18.39 -0.25 -5.14
CA ALA A 117 -17.67 0.98 -5.46
C ALA A 117 -18.53 2.23 -5.19
N ARG A 118 -19.81 2.19 -5.58
CA ARG A 118 -20.77 3.28 -5.38
C ARG A 118 -20.96 3.60 -3.90
N LYS A 119 -21.09 2.59 -3.04
CA LYS A 119 -21.20 2.78 -1.58
C LYS A 119 -19.99 3.52 -1.01
N ILE A 120 -18.78 3.16 -1.44
CA ILE A 120 -17.54 3.81 -0.99
C ILE A 120 -17.49 5.26 -1.46
N ILE A 121 -17.78 5.52 -2.74
CA ILE A 121 -17.76 6.86 -3.32
C ILE A 121 -18.82 7.77 -2.67
N MET A 122 -20.05 7.27 -2.46
CA MET A 122 -21.10 8.03 -1.78
C MET A 122 -20.74 8.34 -0.32
N LYS A 123 -20.14 7.39 0.40
CA LYS A 123 -19.66 7.62 1.77
C LYS A 123 -18.59 8.71 1.79
N ALA A 124 -17.62 8.65 0.87
CA ALA A 124 -16.58 9.67 0.75
C ALA A 124 -17.17 11.05 0.39
N ALA A 125 -18.13 11.11 -0.54
CA ALA A 125 -18.80 12.35 -0.92
C ALA A 125 -19.58 12.97 0.25
N LYS A 126 -20.27 12.15 1.05
CA LYS A 126 -20.97 12.59 2.26
C LYS A 126 -20.01 13.17 3.30
N VAL A 127 -18.88 12.49 3.55
CA VAL A 127 -17.84 12.97 4.48
C VAL A 127 -17.22 14.29 4.00
N ASN A 128 -17.02 14.43 2.68
CA ASN A 128 -16.45 15.64 2.08
C ASN A 128 -17.49 16.75 1.82
N GLY A 129 -18.77 16.54 2.15
CA GLY A 129 -19.84 17.52 1.89
C GLY A 129 -20.12 17.79 0.41
N VAL A 130 -19.75 16.88 -0.49
CA VAL A 130 -19.91 17.04 -1.94
C VAL A 130 -21.16 16.31 -2.41
N THR A 131 -22.01 16.99 -3.18
CA THR A 131 -23.13 16.35 -3.88
C THR A 131 -22.64 15.82 -5.23
N LEU A 132 -22.75 14.51 -5.44
CA LEU A 132 -22.37 13.88 -6.71
C LEU A 132 -23.40 14.23 -7.79
N SER A 133 -22.95 14.41 -9.03
CA SER A 133 -23.87 14.59 -10.15
C SER A 133 -24.70 13.32 -10.38
N LYS A 134 -25.92 13.45 -10.93
CA LYS A 134 -26.78 12.28 -11.27
C LYS A 134 -26.09 11.24 -12.17
N LYS A 135 -25.09 11.67 -12.95
CA LYS A 135 -24.25 10.80 -13.79
C LYS A 135 -23.19 10.05 -12.97
N ALA A 136 -22.64 10.68 -11.94
CA ALA A 136 -21.76 10.03 -10.96
C ALA A 136 -22.54 9.13 -9.98
N GLU A 137 -23.82 9.41 -9.73
CA GLU A 137 -24.69 8.53 -8.93
C GLU A 137 -25.08 7.24 -9.65
N LYS A 138 -25.25 7.30 -10.98
CA LYS A 138 -25.50 6.16 -11.86
C LYS A 138 -24.20 5.65 -12.48
N LEU A 139 -23.27 5.24 -11.62
CA LEU A 139 -21.93 4.80 -11.99
C LEU A 139 -21.98 3.41 -12.70
N ASN A 140 -22.53 3.35 -13.91
CA ASN A 140 -22.42 2.20 -14.82
C ASN A 140 -21.21 2.43 -15.73
N ILE A 141 -20.01 2.31 -15.15
CA ILE A 141 -18.79 2.33 -15.93
C ILE A 141 -18.55 0.90 -16.39
N GLU A 142 -18.98 0.58 -17.61
CA GLU A 142 -18.41 -0.57 -18.32
C GLU A 142 -16.94 -0.24 -18.59
N VAL A 143 -16.03 -0.86 -17.84
CA VAL A 143 -14.61 -0.76 -18.11
C VAL A 143 -14.33 -1.59 -19.37
N LYS A 144 -14.57 -0.99 -20.55
CA LYS A 144 -14.11 -1.50 -21.84
C LYS A 144 -12.62 -1.20 -21.96
N GLY A 145 -11.81 -2.12 -21.47
CA GLY A 145 -10.39 -2.18 -21.76
C GLY A 145 -9.97 -3.64 -21.67
N GLU A 146 -9.54 -4.23 -22.78
CA GLU A 146 -8.71 -5.42 -22.69
C GLU A 146 -7.51 -5.04 -21.82
N GLY A 147 -7.18 -5.86 -20.82
CA GLY A 147 -6.08 -5.56 -19.91
C GLY A 147 -4.80 -5.37 -20.71
N GLU A 148 -4.35 -4.12 -20.85
CA GLU A 148 -3.09 -3.83 -21.52
C GLU A 148 -2.00 -4.61 -20.78
N THR A 149 -1.20 -5.35 -21.54
CA THR A 149 -0.17 -6.20 -20.98
C THR A 149 0.99 -5.32 -20.54
N ILE A 150 1.62 -5.61 -19.39
CA ILE A 150 2.76 -4.83 -18.87
C ILE A 150 3.86 -4.66 -19.93
N TRP A 151 4.04 -5.64 -20.81
CA TRP A 151 4.99 -5.58 -21.93
C TRP A 151 4.74 -4.44 -22.92
N GLN A 152 3.48 -4.04 -23.12
CA GLN A 152 3.13 -2.91 -23.99
C GLN A 152 3.67 -1.58 -23.45
N MET A 153 3.97 -1.49 -22.15
CA MET A 153 4.59 -0.31 -21.56
C MET A 153 5.97 -0.02 -22.15
N PHE A 154 6.72 -1.06 -22.55
CA PHE A 154 8.05 -0.94 -23.14
C PHE A 154 8.01 -0.68 -24.65
N THR A 155 6.88 -0.94 -25.30
CA THR A 155 6.72 -0.67 -26.74
C THR A 155 6.39 0.80 -27.03
N TYR A 156 5.85 1.54 -26.06
CA TYR A 156 5.54 2.97 -26.21
C TYR A 156 6.69 3.85 -25.69
N PRO A 157 7.48 4.51 -26.56
CA PRO A 157 8.70 5.21 -26.15
C PRO A 157 8.44 6.38 -25.18
N ALA A 158 7.31 7.07 -25.30
CA ALA A 158 6.93 8.14 -24.37
C ALA A 158 6.61 7.62 -22.96
N LEU A 159 5.99 6.44 -22.86
CA LEU A 159 5.64 5.83 -21.58
C LEU A 159 6.90 5.24 -20.92
N PHE A 160 7.73 4.56 -21.72
CA PHE A 160 9.04 4.07 -21.28
C PHE A 160 9.94 5.20 -20.75
N ALA A 161 10.05 6.32 -21.45
CA ALA A 161 10.82 7.47 -20.99
C ALA A 161 10.30 8.05 -19.67
N ARG A 162 8.98 8.15 -19.49
CA ARG A 162 8.37 8.58 -18.22
C ARG A 162 8.67 7.59 -17.09
N CYS A 163 8.64 6.29 -17.36
CA CYS A 163 9.01 5.28 -16.39
C CYS A 163 10.48 5.38 -15.98
N LEU A 164 11.39 5.63 -16.92
CA LEU A 164 12.81 5.87 -16.61
C LEU A 164 13.01 7.13 -15.77
N ILE A 165 12.28 8.21 -16.05
CA ILE A 165 12.33 9.44 -15.24
C ILE A 165 11.84 9.16 -13.81
N VAL A 166 10.72 8.44 -13.66
CA VAL A 166 10.21 8.07 -12.32
C VAL A 166 11.19 7.15 -11.61
N PHE A 167 11.75 6.16 -12.30
CA PHE A 167 12.73 5.23 -11.74
C PHE A 167 14.03 5.92 -11.35
N GLY A 168 14.51 6.90 -12.12
CA GLY A 168 15.71 7.66 -11.79
C GLY A 168 15.51 8.76 -10.74
N ASN A 169 14.26 9.06 -10.39
CA ASN A 169 13.90 10.00 -9.32
C ASN A 169 13.66 9.30 -7.98
N TRP A 170 13.57 7.97 -7.98
CA TRP A 170 13.53 7.10 -6.79
C TRP A 170 14.90 6.49 -6.54
#